data_AF-A0A7S1QCW2-F1
#
_entry.id   AF-A0A7S1QCW2-F1
#
_cell.length_a   1.000
_cell.length_b   1.000
_cell.length_c   1.000
_cell.angle_alpha   90.00
_cell.angle_beta   90.00
_cell.angle_gamma   90.00
#
_symmetry.space_group_name_H-M   'P 1'
#
loop_
_entity.id
_entity.type
_entity.pdbx_description
1 polymer ?
#
loop_
_entity_poly.entity_id
_entity_poly.type
_entity_poly.pdbx_seq_one_letter_code
_entity_poly.pdbx_strand_id
1 'polypeptide(L)'
;AALRVVASSRARIAAGVKGALAAFDEPASGTSGCTKVLALLSGGLDTATATDTSVGKEVAELQRRGNVVVVAVHTLGRRATEHDTLAPVQLRRLACATHGLSKVADDGPTAAHAALAVNDYLARVKQGVSVRWSEVYEDAFGQ
;
A
#
# COMPACT_ATOMS: atom_id res chain seq x y z
N ALA A 1 -9.19 4.48 10.19
CA ALA A 1 -8.00 4.42 9.29
C ALA A 1 -8.45 4.87 7.90
N ALA A 2 -7.71 5.78 7.26
CA ALA A 2 -8.00 6.17 5.87
C ALA A 2 -7.27 5.20 4.93
N LEU A 3 -7.96 4.60 3.96
CA LEU A 3 -7.37 3.71 2.97
C LEU A 3 -7.34 4.38 1.59
N ARG A 4 -6.20 4.35 0.91
CA ARG A 4 -6.06 4.74 -0.50
C ARG A 4 -5.37 3.63 -1.28
N VAL A 5 -5.92 3.30 -2.44
CA VAL A 5 -5.34 2.31 -3.37
C VAL A 5 -4.77 3.04 -4.57
N VAL A 6 -3.49 2.83 -4.85
CA VAL A 6 -2.80 3.34 -6.04
C VAL A 6 -2.39 2.15 -6.90
N ALA A 7 -2.99 2.05 -8.07
CA ALA A 7 -2.57 1.14 -9.12
C ALA A 7 -1.71 1.93 -10.12
N SER A 8 -0.43 1.59 -10.23
CA SER A 8 0.49 2.33 -11.10
C SER A 8 1.49 1.41 -11.80
N SER A 9 1.72 1.69 -13.09
CA SER A 9 2.97 1.34 -13.75
C SER A 9 4.10 2.28 -13.27
N ARG A 10 5.35 1.81 -13.36
CA ARG A 10 6.59 2.41 -12.79
C ARG A 10 6.68 3.95 -12.88
N ALA A 11 6.24 4.56 -13.99
CA ALA A 11 6.34 6.00 -14.24
C ALA A 11 5.46 6.88 -13.32
N ARG A 12 4.58 6.27 -12.51
CA ARG A 12 3.61 7.01 -11.67
C ARG A 12 3.58 6.57 -10.22
N ILE A 13 4.54 5.78 -9.73
CA ILE A 13 4.55 5.40 -8.30
C ILE A 13 4.82 6.64 -7.43
N ALA A 14 5.87 7.41 -7.70
CA ALA A 14 6.17 8.64 -6.98
C ALA A 14 5.01 9.66 -7.05
N ALA A 15 4.47 9.88 -8.25
CA ALA A 15 3.32 10.77 -8.45
C ALA A 15 2.05 10.26 -7.75
N GLY A 16 1.80 8.95 -7.78
CA GLY A 16 0.67 8.31 -7.12
C GLY A 16 0.78 8.34 -5.60
N VAL A 17 1.97 8.12 -5.05
CA VAL A 17 2.26 8.28 -3.62
C VAL A 17 2.04 9.74 -3.22
N LYS A 18 2.61 10.70 -3.96
CA LYS A 18 2.43 12.13 -3.68
C LYS A 18 0.96 12.56 -3.76
N GLY A 19 0.21 12.07 -4.75
CA GLY A 19 -1.22 12.30 -4.88
C GLY A 19 -2.03 11.69 -3.74
N ALA A 20 -1.70 10.47 -3.31
CA ALA A 20 -2.33 9.83 -2.16
C ALA A 20 -2.02 10.56 -0.85
N LEU A 21 -0.79 11.06 -0.67
CA LEU A 21 -0.40 11.89 0.46
C LEU A 21 -1.15 13.23 0.49
N ALA A 22 -1.27 13.90 -0.65
CA ALA A 22 -2.08 15.12 -0.75
C ALA A 22 -3.55 14.84 -0.39
N ALA A 23 -4.12 13.74 -0.87
CA ALA A 23 -5.48 13.33 -0.53
C ALA A 23 -5.67 12.94 0.95
N PHE A 24 -4.58 12.59 1.64
CA PHE A 24 -4.59 12.37 3.09
C PHE A 24 -4.51 13.68 3.89
N ASP A 25 -3.99 14.75 3.30
CA ASP A 25 -3.85 16.07 3.92
C ASP A 25 -5.08 16.95 3.71
N GLU A 26 -6.00 16.55 2.83
CA GLU A 26 -7.27 17.25 2.66
C GLU A 26 -8.08 17.27 3.98
N PRO A 27 -8.52 18.46 4.43
CA PRO A 27 -9.16 18.68 5.74
C PRO A 27 -10.52 17.96 5.86
N ALA A 28 -11.10 17.50 4.75
CA ALA A 28 -12.35 16.74 4.73
C ALA A 28 -12.23 15.33 5.32
N SER A 29 -11.01 14.80 5.54
CA SER A 29 -10.86 13.38 5.84
C SER A 29 -11.32 12.96 7.25
N GLY A 30 -11.52 13.87 8.21
CA GLY A 30 -11.92 13.51 9.59
C GLY A 30 -11.00 12.48 10.29
N THR A 31 -9.88 12.12 9.66
CA THR A 31 -9.01 11.00 10.03
C THR A 31 -7.77 11.47 10.80
N SER A 32 -7.85 12.68 11.38
CA SER A 32 -6.78 13.25 12.18
C SER A 32 -6.40 12.28 13.30
N GLY A 33 -5.11 11.96 13.40
CA GLY A 33 -4.56 11.03 14.40
C GLY A 33 -4.74 9.53 14.13
N CYS A 34 -5.45 9.12 13.08
CA CYS A 34 -5.55 7.70 12.70
C CYS A 34 -4.37 7.24 11.83
N THR A 35 -4.03 5.95 11.90
CA THR A 35 -3.17 5.30 10.91
C THR A 35 -3.81 5.40 9.51
N LYS A 36 -3.03 5.88 8.55
CA LYS A 36 -3.37 6.00 7.13
C LYS A 36 -2.71 4.84 6.38
N VAL A 37 -3.47 4.10 5.60
CA VAL A 37 -2.97 2.93 4.86
C VAL A 37 -2.93 3.26 3.37
N LEU A 38 -1.75 3.13 2.77
CA LEU A 38 -1.52 3.29 1.35
C LEU A 38 -1.29 1.92 0.72
N ALA A 39 -2.25 1.43 -0.07
CA ALA A 39 -2.12 0.20 -0.82
C ALA A 39 -1.53 0.48 -2.21
N LEU A 40 -0.40 -0.15 -2.53
CA LEU A 40 0.27 -0.01 -3.82
C LEU A 40 0.14 -1.31 -4.62
N LEU A 41 -0.36 -1.21 -5.86
CA LEU A 41 -0.47 -2.33 -6.78
C LEU A 41 0.48 -2.12 -7.97
N SER A 42 1.37 -3.09 -8.23
CA SER A 42 2.33 -3.03 -9.34
C SER A 42 2.47 -4.37 -10.07
N GLY A 43 1.88 -4.46 -11.27
CA GLY A 43 1.86 -5.69 -12.08
C GLY A 43 2.81 -5.57 -13.25
N GLY A 44 3.92 -6.33 -13.22
CA GLY A 44 4.96 -6.36 -14.26
C GLY A 44 5.69 -5.02 -14.43
N LEU A 45 7.02 -5.02 -14.28
CA LEU A 45 7.80 -3.84 -14.64
C LEU A 45 8.36 -4.00 -16.04
N ASP A 46 8.02 -3.06 -16.91
CA ASP A 46 8.83 -2.85 -18.11
C ASP A 46 10.24 -2.39 -17.67
N THR A 47 11.23 -3.08 -18.24
CA THR A 47 12.67 -3.08 -17.95
C THR A 47 13.39 -1.76 -18.32
N ALA A 48 12.93 -0.62 -17.81
CA ALA A 48 13.61 0.67 -18.00
C ALA A 48 14.11 1.24 -16.65
N THR A 49 15.36 0.91 -16.33
CA THR A 49 16.30 1.68 -15.48
C THR A 49 15.68 2.53 -14.36
N ALA A 50 15.61 1.96 -13.16
CA ALA A 50 15.28 2.72 -11.95
C ALA A 50 16.58 3.29 -11.43
N THR A 51 16.72 4.60 -11.49
CA THR A 51 17.62 5.29 -10.58
C THR A 51 17.00 5.22 -9.18
N ASP A 52 17.74 4.64 -8.25
CA ASP A 52 17.44 4.44 -6.82
C ASP A 52 17.01 5.73 -6.07
N THR A 53 17.19 6.89 -6.69
CA THR A 53 17.05 8.21 -6.08
C THR A 53 15.64 8.75 -5.97
N SER A 54 14.67 8.22 -6.75
CA SER A 54 13.27 8.66 -6.61
C SER A 54 12.69 8.16 -5.29
N VAL A 55 12.49 6.84 -5.17
CA VAL A 55 11.84 6.14 -4.04
C VAL A 55 12.38 6.55 -2.65
N GLY A 56 13.67 6.87 -2.53
CA GLY A 56 14.26 7.30 -1.25
C GLY A 56 13.63 8.57 -0.67
N LYS A 57 13.19 9.51 -1.51
CA LYS A 57 12.52 10.74 -1.05
C LYS A 57 11.13 10.45 -0.52
N GLU A 58 10.36 9.59 -1.19
CA GLU A 58 9.04 9.20 -0.71
C GLU A 58 9.14 8.38 0.58
N VAL A 59 10.14 7.49 0.71
CA VAL A 59 10.42 6.77 1.96
C VAL A 59 10.65 7.75 3.11
N ALA A 60 11.54 8.73 2.92
CA ALA A 60 11.86 9.72 3.94
C ALA A 60 10.65 10.58 4.32
N GLU A 61 9.81 10.96 3.34
CA GLU A 61 8.57 11.70 3.59
C GLU A 61 7.55 10.86 4.37
N LEU A 62 7.34 9.60 3.99
CA LEU A 62 6.43 8.67 4.65
C LEU A 62 6.86 8.41 6.10
N GLN A 63 8.16 8.20 6.33
CA GLN A 63 8.72 8.03 7.67
C GLN A 63 8.53 9.27 8.53
N ARG A 64 8.76 10.47 7.96
CA ARG A 64 8.56 11.74 8.68
C ARG A 64 7.11 11.94 9.10
N ARG A 65 6.13 11.47 8.31
CA ARG A 65 4.70 11.56 8.64
C ARG A 65 4.32 10.62 9.78
N GLY A 66 4.99 9.48 9.95
CA GLY A 66 4.87 8.57 11.11
C GLY A 66 3.53 7.84 11.26
N ASN A 67 2.47 8.28 10.60
CA ASN A 67 1.13 7.71 10.65
C ASN A 67 0.70 7.05 9.33
N VAL A 68 1.57 6.99 8.32
CA VAL A 68 1.28 6.34 7.03
C VAL A 68 1.97 4.99 6.97
N VAL A 69 1.19 3.96 6.66
CA VAL A 69 1.67 2.59 6.45
C VAL A 69 1.44 2.15 5.02
N VAL A 70 2.46 1.55 4.40
CA VAL A 70 2.39 1.07 3.02
C VAL A 70 2.13 -0.44 2.97
N VAL A 71 1.09 -0.82 2.24
CA VAL A 71 0.80 -2.22 1.89
C VAL A 71 1.03 -2.40 0.40
N ALA A 72 2.12 -3.07 0.02
CA ALA A 72 2.48 -3.28 -1.37
C ALA A 72 2.07 -4.68 -1.85
N VAL A 73 1.41 -4.75 -3.01
CA VAL A 73 1.12 -5.98 -3.74
C VAL A 73 1.77 -5.88 -5.12
N HIS A 74 2.63 -6.83 -5.43
CA HIS A 74 3.38 -6.85 -6.69
C HIS A 74 3.44 -8.26 -7.28
N THR A 75 3.71 -8.37 -8.58
CA THR A 75 4.02 -9.66 -9.21
C THR A 75 5.51 -9.83 -9.41
N LEU A 76 6.02 -11.04 -9.23
CA LEU A 76 7.29 -11.43 -9.82
C LEU A 76 7.02 -11.73 -11.30
N GLY A 77 7.66 -11.00 -12.22
CA GLY A 77 7.47 -11.24 -13.65
C GLY A 77 7.74 -12.71 -13.98
N ARG A 78 6.84 -13.37 -14.71
CA ARG A 78 6.98 -14.78 -15.16
C ARG A 78 8.21 -15.02 -16.07
N ARG A 79 8.96 -13.96 -16.38
CA ARG A 79 10.24 -13.94 -17.09
C ARG A 79 11.20 -12.93 -16.42
N ALA A 80 11.42 -13.07 -15.11
CA ALA A 80 12.42 -12.27 -14.42
C ALA A 80 13.82 -12.61 -14.96
N THR A 81 14.23 -11.96 -16.03
CA THR A 81 15.66 -11.77 -16.32
C THR A 81 16.21 -10.85 -15.23
N GLU A 82 17.51 -10.94 -14.92
CA GLU A 82 18.18 -10.28 -13.77
C GLU A 82 17.78 -8.81 -13.51
N HIS A 83 17.34 -8.09 -14.55
CA HIS A 83 16.90 -6.70 -14.51
C HIS A 83 15.47 -6.44 -13.98
N ASP A 84 14.63 -7.46 -13.80
CA ASP A 84 13.23 -7.34 -13.32
C ASP A 84 13.10 -7.35 -11.78
N THR A 85 14.21 -7.51 -11.07
CA THR A 85 14.22 -7.70 -9.61
C THR A 85 14.14 -6.39 -8.81
N LEU A 86 14.41 -5.23 -9.43
CA LEU A 86 14.64 -3.98 -8.71
C LEU A 86 13.38 -3.36 -8.09
N ALA A 87 12.21 -3.52 -8.69
CA ALA A 87 11.00 -2.87 -8.20
C ALA A 87 10.17 -3.65 -7.17
N PRO A 88 10.12 -5.00 -7.22
CA PRO A 88 9.74 -5.78 -6.04
C PRO A 88 10.56 -5.40 -4.80
N VAL A 89 11.87 -5.15 -4.97
CA VAL A 89 12.77 -4.71 -3.90
C VAL A 89 12.41 -3.30 -3.39
N GLN A 90 12.15 -2.34 -4.28
CA GLN A 90 11.78 -0.97 -3.88
C GLN A 90 10.43 -0.91 -3.16
N LEU A 91 9.42 -1.60 -3.65
CA LEU A 91 8.10 -1.68 -2.99
C LEU A 91 8.19 -2.38 -1.63
N ARG A 92 9.03 -3.43 -1.53
CA ARG A 92 9.33 -4.07 -0.26
C ARG A 92 10.04 -3.13 0.71
N ARG A 93 11.05 -2.36 0.25
CA ARG A 93 11.74 -1.34 1.07
C ARG A 93 10.75 -0.29 1.59
N LEU A 94 9.84 0.19 0.75
CA LEU A 94 8.81 1.16 1.13
C LEU A 94 7.85 0.62 2.20
N ALA A 95 7.39 -0.63 2.02
CA ALA A 95 6.55 -1.31 3.01
C ALA A 95 7.31 -1.51 4.34
N CYS A 96 8.56 -1.98 4.29
CA CYS A 96 9.38 -2.17 5.49
C CYS A 96 9.66 -0.85 6.23
N ALA A 97 9.95 0.22 5.50
CA ALA A 97 10.25 1.54 6.07
C ALA A 97 9.08 2.16 6.84
N THR A 98 7.85 1.70 6.57
CA THR A 98 6.61 2.18 7.19
C THR A 98 5.95 1.16 8.10
N HIS A 99 6.67 0.08 8.49
CA HIS A 99 6.13 -1.05 9.27
C HIS A 99 4.88 -1.69 8.64
N GLY A 100 4.80 -1.65 7.31
CA GLY A 100 3.70 -2.19 6.54
C GLY A 100 3.94 -3.61 6.05
N LEU A 101 3.27 -3.96 4.96
CA LEU A 101 3.25 -5.33 4.42
C LEU A 101 3.63 -5.33 2.94
N SER A 102 4.39 -6.33 2.51
CA SER A 102 4.63 -6.60 1.10
C SER A 102 4.15 -8.01 0.76
N LYS A 103 3.36 -8.14 -0.31
CA LYS A 103 2.85 -9.42 -0.83
C LYS A 103 3.18 -9.57 -2.31
N VAL A 104 3.45 -10.80 -2.70
CA VAL A 104 3.54 -11.19 -4.10
C VAL A 104 2.19 -11.76 -4.54
N ALA A 105 1.70 -11.35 -5.70
CA ALA A 105 0.55 -11.94 -6.38
C ALA A 105 1.06 -12.66 -7.64
N ASP A 106 0.69 -13.93 -7.82
CA ASP A 106 1.21 -14.76 -8.91
C ASP A 106 0.55 -14.44 -10.26
N ASP A 107 -0.71 -14.00 -10.25
CA ASP A 107 -1.54 -13.80 -11.44
C ASP A 107 -1.81 -12.32 -11.78
N GLY A 108 -1.07 -11.39 -11.19
CA GLY A 108 -1.35 -9.95 -11.32
C GLY A 108 -1.89 -9.32 -10.04
N PRO A 109 -1.43 -8.13 -9.64
CA PRO A 109 -2.06 -7.41 -8.54
C PRO A 109 -3.41 -6.84 -8.99
N THR A 110 -4.44 -7.03 -8.17
CA THR A 110 -5.79 -6.52 -8.39
C THR A 110 -6.26 -5.76 -7.14
N ALA A 111 -7.38 -5.04 -7.24
CA ALA A 111 -7.99 -4.40 -6.07
C ALA A 111 -8.35 -5.42 -4.97
N ALA A 112 -8.76 -6.64 -5.34
CA ALA A 112 -9.02 -7.71 -4.40
C ALA A 112 -7.75 -8.13 -3.63
N HIS A 113 -6.61 -8.23 -4.33
CA HIS A 113 -5.33 -8.49 -3.68
C HIS A 113 -4.92 -7.37 -2.72
N ALA A 114 -5.15 -6.10 -3.07
CA ALA A 114 -4.94 -4.98 -2.14
C ALA A 114 -5.83 -5.11 -0.89
N ALA A 115 -7.12 -5.39 -1.07
CA ALA A 115 -8.06 -5.54 0.04
C ALA A 115 -7.63 -6.67 1.00
N LEU A 116 -7.25 -7.82 0.46
CA LEU A 116 -6.73 -8.95 1.24
C LEU A 116 -5.42 -8.59 1.96
N ALA A 117 -4.49 -7.91 1.29
CA ALA A 117 -3.22 -7.49 1.88
C ALA A 117 -3.42 -6.48 3.03
N VAL A 118 -4.38 -5.56 2.87
CA VAL A 118 -4.74 -4.59 3.92
C VAL A 118 -5.40 -5.29 5.09
N ASN A 119 -6.31 -6.24 4.85
CA ASN A 119 -6.94 -7.02 5.91
C ASN A 119 -5.90 -7.81 6.71
N ASP A 120 -4.94 -8.44 6.05
CA ASP A 120 -3.82 -9.14 6.71
C ASP A 120 -2.98 -8.19 7.56
N TYR A 121 -2.68 -6.99 7.05
CA TYR A 121 -1.98 -5.97 7.84
C TYR A 121 -2.78 -5.58 9.07
N LEU A 122 -4.07 -5.27 8.92
CA LEU A 122 -4.96 -4.91 10.02
C LEU A 122 -5.08 -6.03 11.06
N ALA A 123 -5.10 -7.29 10.63
CA ALA A 123 -5.10 -8.44 11.53
C ALA A 123 -3.82 -8.51 12.38
N ARG A 124 -2.66 -8.15 11.82
CA ARG A 124 -1.37 -8.14 12.54
C ARG A 124 -1.24 -7.01 13.54
N VAL A 125 -1.79 -5.83 13.24
CA VAL A 125 -1.68 -4.64 14.10
C VAL A 125 -2.80 -4.51 15.13
N LYS A 126 -3.87 -5.31 15.03
CA LYS A 126 -4.88 -5.43 16.08
C LYS A 126 -4.28 -6.10 17.31
N GLN A 127 -3.59 -5.32 18.15
CA GLN A 127 -3.23 -5.69 19.50
C GLN A 127 -4.26 -5.10 20.46
N GLY A 128 -4.95 -5.98 21.20
CA GLY A 128 -5.92 -5.62 22.22
C GLY A 128 -7.35 -6.03 21.89
N VAL A 129 -8.04 -6.55 22.90
CA VAL A 129 -9.47 -6.86 22.82
C VAL A 129 -10.23 -5.60 23.23
N SER A 130 -10.97 -5.01 22.30
CA SER A 130 -11.93 -3.94 22.60
C SER A 130 -13.27 -4.30 21.98
N VAL A 131 -14.34 -4.20 22.77
CA VAL A 131 -15.70 -4.35 22.28
C VAL A 131 -16.10 -3.04 21.60
N ARG A 132 -16.53 -3.12 20.34
CA ARG A 132 -17.06 -1.98 19.59
C ARG A 132 -18.35 -2.42 18.91
N TRP A 133 -19.35 -1.57 18.97
CA TRP A 133 -20.60 -1.74 18.24
C TRP A 133 -20.44 -1.19 16.83
N SER A 134 -20.94 -1.91 15.84
CA SER A 134 -21.04 -1.45 14.46
C SER A 134 -22.20 -0.48 14.29
N GLU A 135 -22.22 0.25 13.17
CA GLU A 135 -23.46 0.88 12.70
C GLU A 135 -24.49 -0.19 12.34
N VAL A 136 -25.74 0.22 12.08
CA VAL A 136 -26.80 -0.71 11.63
C VAL A 136 -26.50 -1.12 10.20
N TYR A 137 -26.49 -2.42 9.92
CA TYR A 137 -26.32 -2.99 8.58
C TYR A 137 -27.28 -4.18 8.41
N GLU A 138 -27.69 -4.46 7.17
CA GLU A 138 -28.39 -5.70 6.84
C GLU A 138 -27.46 -6.87 7.11
N ASP A 139 -27.95 -7.87 7.85
CA ASP A 139 -27.13 -9.03 8.14
C ASP A 139 -26.81 -9.81 6.87
N ALA A 140 -25.74 -10.60 6.92
CA ALA A 140 -25.33 -11.43 5.78
C ALA A 140 -26.37 -12.52 5.42
N PHE A 141 -27.44 -12.67 6.20
CA PHE A 141 -28.48 -13.67 6.05
C PHE A 141 -29.82 -13.07 5.57
N GLY A 142 -29.89 -11.75 5.35
CA GLY A 142 -31.04 -11.03 4.83
C GLY A 142 -32.29 -11.07 5.72
N GLN A 143 -32.17 -11.20 7.04
CA GLN A 143 -33.32 -11.21 7.96
C GLN A 143 -33.63 -9.86 8.60
#